data_AF-J4TCS0-F1
#
_entry.id   AF-J4TCS0-F1
#
_cell.length_a   1.000
_cell.length_b   1.000
_cell.length_c   1.000
_cell.angle_alpha   90.00
_cell.angle_beta   90.00
_cell.angle_gamma   90.00
#
_symmetry.space_group_name_H-M   'P 1'
#
loop_
_entity.id
_entity.type
_entity.pdbx_description
1 polymer ?
#
loop_
_entity_poly.entity_id
_entity_poly.type
_entity_poly.pdbx_seq_one_letter_code
_entity_poly.pdbx_strand_id
1 'polypeptide(L)'
;MKKSFIYLIPAIFLLAGCGKKISIKINTNESTVAESTIEESIKDEGVKVQHDVEMLKAHVYYKIADDGNTIPQLSVDGNEKLNDIVNKINNDWVGGYYPRINLTRTDTSVFSALLATTVMNGSTDTKELLRGVNIDSNTGKELKVEDVLKDPVGLYDRIEKDNYLADEYGEDIEGFSEKLKTVLTNPDTFNLGANDKANLAWTLSSGGMMIYMTAKGEYGERIVSIPLEYSIYGEFFNEDILRLPKDYAFEIPTEKEVKINLDGKIRTVKIEQDIDEYLMLKEIDVTIDGEKSTYEEGASYGISKVSVVKKGDNAYLYIELQYDNDYNSISIIDLNNKSEKMEIQESFADTALLNPDEFYLGNRIYTISTLGIEGRYTLGNNGMPKLLKNYYNITTPIRLTTKIDIKGKNIDGINGKELGDYNISTGALLVPVGTDNETFTDYTTSDGVIVRIPMQGGGEYGFTIEGKNIEDVFDGTIFAG
;
A
#
# COMPACT_ATOMS: atom_id res chain seq x y z
N MET A 1 -63.10 -4.20 -8.10
CA MET A 1 -63.58 -5.55 -8.49
C MET A 1 -62.58 -6.55 -7.92
N LYS A 2 -62.95 -7.26 -6.84
CA LYS A 2 -63.27 -8.72 -6.81
C LYS A 2 -62.10 -9.58 -7.31
N LYS A 3 -61.60 -10.63 -6.66
CA LYS A 3 -61.84 -11.40 -5.41
C LYS A 3 -60.61 -12.35 -5.32
N SER A 4 -59.90 -12.46 -4.20
CA SER A 4 -59.99 -13.55 -3.20
C SER A 4 -59.68 -14.96 -3.72
N PHE A 5 -58.76 -15.69 -3.06
CA PHE A 5 -58.92 -16.95 -2.29
C PHE A 5 -57.51 -17.45 -1.85
N ILE A 6 -57.11 -17.54 -0.56
CA ILE A 6 -57.45 -18.55 0.50
C ILE A 6 -56.85 -19.94 0.15
N TYR A 7 -56.07 -20.71 0.94
CA TYR A 7 -55.65 -20.75 2.36
C TYR A 7 -54.61 -21.89 2.60
N LEU A 8 -54.03 -21.90 3.81
CA LEU A 8 -53.65 -23.04 4.70
C LEU A 8 -52.29 -23.79 4.60
N ILE A 9 -51.69 -23.92 5.80
CA ILE A 9 -50.44 -24.54 6.31
C ILE A 9 -50.75 -25.99 6.80
N PRO A 10 -49.94 -26.73 7.61
CA PRO A 10 -48.61 -27.38 7.47
C PRO A 10 -48.70 -28.94 7.41
N ALA A 11 -47.57 -29.64 7.21
CA ALA A 11 -47.41 -31.00 7.71
C ALA A 11 -45.98 -31.30 8.17
N ILE A 12 -45.85 -31.52 9.48
CA ILE A 12 -44.73 -32.14 10.18
C ILE A 12 -44.82 -33.67 9.95
N PHE A 13 -43.69 -34.33 9.71
CA PHE A 13 -43.50 -35.73 10.10
C PHE A 13 -42.10 -35.95 10.69
N LEU A 14 -42.11 -36.25 11.99
CA LEU A 14 -41.07 -36.94 12.75
C LEU A 14 -41.17 -38.45 12.45
N LEU A 15 -40.06 -39.11 12.19
CA LEU A 15 -39.84 -40.50 12.61
C LEU A 15 -38.42 -40.67 13.15
N ALA A 16 -38.36 -41.11 14.39
CA ALA A 16 -37.17 -41.43 15.16
C ALA A 16 -36.61 -42.81 14.78
N GLY A 17 -35.34 -43.07 15.11
CA GLY A 17 -34.92 -44.43 15.43
C GLY A 17 -33.44 -44.78 15.32
N CYS A 18 -32.80 -44.84 16.49
CA CYS A 18 -31.70 -45.73 16.86
C CYS A 18 -30.27 -45.40 16.43
N GLY A 19 -29.47 -45.05 17.43
CA GLY A 19 -28.04 -44.86 17.32
C GLY A 19 -27.22 -46.14 17.39
N LYS A 20 -25.94 -45.99 17.07
CA LYS A 20 -24.86 -46.85 17.56
C LYS A 20 -23.59 -46.01 17.69
N LYS A 21 -23.12 -45.85 18.93
CA LYS A 21 -21.76 -45.39 19.25
C LYS A 21 -20.78 -46.48 18.83
N ILE A 22 -19.73 -46.11 18.12
CA ILE A 22 -18.53 -46.95 17.99
C ILE A 22 -17.36 -46.12 18.51
N SER A 23 -16.85 -46.57 19.66
CA SER A 23 -15.62 -46.13 20.30
C SER A 23 -14.43 -46.88 19.67
N ILE A 24 -13.38 -46.15 19.31
CA ILE A 24 -12.12 -46.74 18.85
C ILE A 24 -11.14 -46.72 20.03
N LYS A 25 -10.61 -47.91 20.36
CA LYS A 25 -9.62 -48.15 21.41
C LYS A 25 -8.21 -47.85 20.90
N ILE A 26 -7.44 -47.15 21.71
CA ILE A 26 -6.00 -47.01 21.62
C ILE A 26 -5.36 -48.30 22.18
N ASN A 27 -4.37 -48.84 21.47
CA ASN A 27 -3.51 -49.90 21.99
C ASN A 27 -2.06 -49.38 21.99
N THR A 28 -1.53 -49.18 23.18
CA THR A 28 -0.10 -49.08 23.48
C THR A 28 0.45 -50.49 23.71
N ASN A 29 1.60 -50.79 23.11
CA ASN A 29 2.51 -51.82 23.60
C ASN A 29 3.95 -51.39 23.28
N GLU A 30 4.75 -51.24 24.32
CA GLU A 30 6.20 -51.13 24.28
C GLU A 30 6.83 -52.53 24.14
N SER A 31 7.91 -52.68 23.36
CA SER A 31 9.17 -53.27 23.86
C SER A 31 10.34 -53.10 22.87
N THR A 32 11.33 -52.32 23.30
CA THR A 32 12.81 -52.48 23.25
C THR A 32 13.57 -53.02 22.00
N VAL A 33 14.38 -52.09 21.46
CA VAL A 33 15.84 -52.13 21.09
C VAL A 33 16.36 -53.09 20.02
N ALA A 34 16.87 -52.51 18.92
CA ALA A 34 18.23 -52.73 18.41
C ALA A 34 18.64 -51.59 17.45
N GLU A 35 19.83 -51.00 17.69
CA GLU A 35 20.47 -49.97 16.87
C GLU A 35 20.89 -50.52 15.50
N SER A 36 20.64 -49.74 14.44
CA SER A 36 21.53 -49.70 13.27
C SER A 36 21.41 -48.36 12.57
N THR A 37 22.50 -47.61 12.60
CA THR A 37 22.76 -46.32 11.98
C THR A 37 22.71 -46.42 10.46
N ILE A 38 21.79 -45.70 9.81
CA ILE A 38 21.90 -45.27 8.42
C ILE A 38 21.36 -43.84 8.35
N GLU A 39 22.27 -42.89 8.10
CA GLU A 39 21.94 -41.52 7.74
C GLU A 39 21.28 -41.53 6.35
N GLU A 40 19.96 -41.29 6.31
CA GLU A 40 19.29 -40.83 5.10
C GLU A 40 18.78 -39.41 5.35
N SER A 41 19.35 -38.47 4.62
CA SER A 41 18.94 -37.08 4.54
C SER A 41 17.54 -37.01 3.93
N ILE A 42 16.51 -37.00 4.79
CA ILE A 42 15.14 -36.69 4.37
C ILE A 42 15.09 -35.17 4.15
N LYS A 43 15.02 -34.78 2.87
CA LYS A 43 14.54 -33.45 2.48
C LYS A 43 13.16 -33.28 3.12
N ASP A 44 13.04 -32.27 3.96
CA ASP A 44 11.77 -31.79 4.49
C ASP A 44 10.98 -31.15 3.33
N GLU A 45 10.37 -32.00 2.50
CA GLU A 45 9.26 -31.57 1.64
C GLU A 45 8.06 -31.36 2.55
N GLY A 46 8.03 -30.18 3.16
CA GLY A 46 6.92 -29.71 3.97
C GLY A 46 5.63 -29.88 3.16
N VAL A 47 4.74 -30.72 3.66
CA VAL A 47 3.36 -30.82 3.19
C VAL A 47 2.76 -29.43 3.30
N LYS A 48 2.57 -28.75 2.16
CA LYS A 48 1.83 -27.48 2.08
C LYS A 48 0.39 -27.75 2.48
N VAL A 49 0.10 -27.62 3.78
CA VAL A 49 -1.28 -27.47 4.25
C VAL A 49 -1.81 -26.20 3.60
N GLN A 50 -2.88 -26.36 2.81
CA GLN A 50 -3.47 -25.28 2.05
C GLN A 50 -4.14 -24.30 3.00
N HIS A 51 -3.42 -23.24 3.37
CA HIS A 51 -3.95 -22.13 4.14
C HIS A 51 -4.55 -21.09 3.18
N ASP A 52 -5.65 -20.46 3.60
CA ASP A 52 -6.19 -19.30 2.91
C ASP A 52 -5.11 -18.19 2.85
N VAL A 53 -5.07 -17.42 1.76
CA VAL A 53 -4.14 -16.30 1.63
C VAL A 53 -4.72 -15.10 2.37
N GLU A 54 -3.96 -14.51 3.29
CA GLU A 54 -4.39 -13.37 4.10
C GLU A 54 -3.48 -12.17 3.88
N MET A 55 -4.04 -10.95 3.96
CA MET A 55 -3.24 -9.73 3.88
C MET A 55 -2.34 -9.59 5.13
N LEU A 56 -1.06 -9.27 4.89
CA LEU A 56 -0.14 -8.89 5.96
C LEU A 56 -0.29 -7.40 6.28
N LYS A 57 -0.02 -7.04 7.53
CA LYS A 57 0.02 -5.64 7.97
C LYS A 57 1.42 -5.09 7.74
N ALA A 58 1.59 -4.33 6.66
CA ALA A 58 2.82 -3.63 6.35
C ALA A 58 2.56 -2.11 6.31
N HIS A 59 3.51 -1.32 6.80
CA HIS A 59 3.41 0.13 6.86
C HIS A 59 4.75 0.76 6.48
N VAL A 60 4.70 1.71 5.54
CA VAL A 60 5.80 2.60 5.20
C VAL A 60 5.61 3.91 5.96
N TYR A 61 6.65 4.34 6.67
CA TYR A 61 6.66 5.57 7.47
C TYR A 61 8.01 6.28 7.32
N TYR A 62 8.08 7.57 7.63
CA TYR A 62 9.33 8.32 7.54
C TYR A 62 9.97 8.54 8.90
N LYS A 63 11.30 8.39 8.93
CA LYS A 63 12.14 8.72 10.07
C LYS A 63 13.03 9.92 9.73
N ILE A 64 13.20 10.82 10.70
CA ILE A 64 14.18 11.91 10.60
C ILE A 64 15.58 11.34 10.86
N ALA A 65 16.47 11.44 9.88
CA ALA A 65 17.88 11.09 9.98
C ALA A 65 18.67 12.17 10.75
N ASP A 66 19.92 11.84 11.12
CA ASP A 66 20.77 12.72 11.94
C ASP A 66 21.12 14.04 11.22
N ASP A 67 21.14 14.03 9.89
CA ASP A 67 21.37 15.20 9.04
C ASP A 67 20.11 16.06 8.80
N GLY A 68 18.97 15.64 9.34
CA GLY A 68 17.68 16.32 9.22
C GLY A 68 16.85 15.88 8.01
N ASN A 69 17.37 15.03 7.12
CA ASN A 69 16.60 14.47 6.01
C ASN A 69 15.60 13.43 6.51
N THR A 70 14.51 13.21 5.77
CA THR A 70 13.61 12.08 6.02
C THR A 70 13.96 10.89 5.15
N ILE A 71 13.91 9.70 5.76
CA ILE A 71 14.18 8.44 5.09
C ILE A 71 12.96 7.54 5.33
N PRO A 72 12.38 6.94 4.27
CA PRO A 72 11.29 5.99 4.45
C PRO A 72 11.80 4.74 5.13
N GLN A 73 10.92 4.10 5.88
CA GLN A 73 11.16 2.89 6.65
C GLN A 73 9.95 2.00 6.46
N LEU A 74 10.15 0.71 6.60
CA LEU A 74 9.14 -0.32 6.46
C LEU A 74 9.01 -1.09 7.78
N SER A 75 7.77 -1.34 8.19
CA SER A 75 7.43 -2.34 9.20
C SER A 75 6.50 -3.39 8.61
N VAL A 76 6.61 -4.62 9.12
CA VAL A 76 5.68 -5.73 8.82
C VAL A 76 5.35 -6.45 10.12
N ASP A 77 4.08 -6.44 10.50
CA ASP A 77 3.64 -7.04 11.76
C ASP A 77 3.31 -8.53 11.60
N GLY A 78 3.68 -9.33 12.60
CA GLY A 78 3.22 -10.71 12.74
C GLY A 78 3.87 -11.73 11.78
N ASN A 79 4.91 -11.35 11.03
CA ASN A 79 5.65 -12.29 10.19
C ASN A 79 7.17 -12.17 10.37
N GLU A 80 7.71 -12.94 11.32
CA GLU A 80 9.14 -12.93 11.66
C GLU A 80 10.06 -13.37 10.51
N LYS A 81 9.52 -14.12 9.52
CA LYS A 81 10.30 -14.58 8.36
C LYS A 81 10.69 -13.44 7.43
N LEU A 82 10.00 -12.30 7.54
CA LEU A 82 10.32 -11.08 6.78
C LEU A 82 11.26 -10.14 7.54
N ASN A 83 11.63 -10.43 8.80
CA ASN A 83 12.47 -9.53 9.60
C ASN A 83 13.82 -9.24 8.93
N ASP A 84 14.48 -10.26 8.37
CA ASP A 84 15.79 -10.10 7.75
C ASP A 84 15.73 -9.18 6.52
N ILE A 85 14.72 -9.36 5.67
CA ILE A 85 14.56 -8.51 4.47
C ILE A 85 14.13 -7.10 4.85
N VAL A 86 13.23 -6.93 5.82
CA VAL A 86 12.81 -5.61 6.31
C VAL A 86 14.00 -4.87 6.93
N ASN A 87 14.80 -5.54 7.74
CA ASN A 87 16.03 -4.96 8.29
C ASN A 87 16.99 -4.52 7.19
N LYS A 88 17.16 -5.34 6.14
CA LYS A 88 18.03 -5.00 5.01
C LYS A 88 17.50 -3.81 4.20
N ILE A 89 16.19 -3.74 3.95
CA ILE A 89 15.56 -2.58 3.31
C ILE A 89 15.85 -1.32 4.12
N ASN A 90 15.53 -1.34 5.41
CA ASN A 90 15.60 -0.16 6.28
C ASN A 90 17.02 0.35 6.54
N ASN A 91 18.01 -0.54 6.60
CA ASN A 91 19.37 -0.17 6.99
C ASN A 91 20.37 -0.11 5.82
N ASP A 92 20.17 -0.90 4.77
CA ASP A 92 21.19 -1.09 3.73
C ASP A 92 20.77 -0.57 2.35
N TRP A 93 19.48 -0.60 2.01
CA TRP A 93 19.00 -0.37 0.65
C TRP A 93 18.25 0.94 0.45
N VAL A 94 17.72 1.51 1.52
CA VAL A 94 17.01 2.78 1.47
C VAL A 94 17.97 3.88 1.93
N GLY A 95 18.49 4.65 0.98
CA GLY A 95 19.40 5.76 1.22
C GLY A 95 19.76 6.49 -0.09
N GLY A 96 20.27 7.72 0.03
CA GLY A 96 20.53 8.60 -1.11
C GLY A 96 19.52 9.76 -1.21
N TYR A 97 19.46 10.42 -2.37
CA TYR A 97 18.53 11.52 -2.62
C TYR A 97 17.14 10.96 -2.97
N TYR A 98 16.10 11.40 -2.26
CA TYR A 98 14.68 11.04 -2.48
C TYR A 98 14.41 9.52 -2.65
N PRO A 99 14.78 8.68 -1.67
CA PRO A 99 14.44 7.26 -1.70
C PRO A 99 12.94 7.04 -1.49
N ARG A 100 12.38 5.99 -2.10
CA ARG A 100 10.96 5.60 -2.02
C ARG A 100 10.82 4.09 -1.83
N ILE A 101 9.85 3.68 -1.01
CA ILE A 101 9.43 2.28 -0.83
C ILE A 101 7.98 2.17 -1.30
N ASN A 102 7.75 1.47 -2.41
CA ASN A 102 6.41 1.21 -2.92
C ASN A 102 6.06 -0.26 -2.67
N LEU A 103 5.21 -0.54 -1.69
CA LEU A 103 4.66 -1.88 -1.49
C LEU A 103 3.71 -2.20 -2.64
N THR A 104 3.85 -3.38 -3.24
CA THR A 104 3.07 -3.79 -4.42
C THR A 104 2.22 -5.04 -4.17
N ARG A 105 2.62 -5.87 -3.21
CA ARG A 105 1.83 -6.99 -2.67
C ARG A 105 2.34 -7.38 -1.29
N THR A 106 1.44 -7.57 -0.32
CA THR A 106 1.82 -7.96 1.04
C THR A 106 0.78 -8.91 1.61
N ASP A 107 0.96 -10.20 1.35
CA ASP A 107 0.09 -11.26 1.83
C ASP A 107 0.91 -12.47 2.33
N THR A 108 0.23 -13.45 2.90
CA THR A 108 0.86 -14.64 3.48
C THR A 108 1.60 -15.51 2.45
N SER A 109 1.41 -15.30 1.15
CA SER A 109 2.14 -15.99 0.08
C SER A 109 3.31 -15.16 -0.44
N VAL A 110 3.11 -13.85 -0.64
CA VAL A 110 4.06 -12.97 -1.30
C VAL A 110 4.20 -11.65 -0.55
N PHE A 111 5.45 -11.26 -0.29
CA PHE A 111 5.84 -9.91 0.04
C PHE A 111 6.61 -9.33 -1.14
N SER A 112 6.16 -8.20 -1.68
CA SER A 112 6.76 -7.57 -2.85
C SER A 112 6.76 -6.05 -2.78
N ALA A 113 7.91 -5.45 -3.08
CA ALA A 113 8.11 -4.00 -3.04
C ALA A 113 9.03 -3.52 -4.16
N LEU A 114 8.75 -2.34 -4.71
CA LEU A 114 9.66 -1.59 -5.55
C LEU A 114 10.37 -0.55 -4.67
N LEU A 115 11.69 -0.63 -4.61
CA LEU A 115 12.53 0.44 -4.08
C LEU A 115 13.00 1.31 -5.24
N ALA A 116 12.82 2.62 -5.11
CA ALA A 116 13.25 3.59 -6.11
C ALA A 116 14.07 4.71 -5.45
N THR A 117 15.01 5.30 -6.18
CA THR A 117 15.80 6.45 -5.71
C THR A 117 16.06 7.39 -6.88
N THR A 118 15.66 8.65 -6.72
CA THR A 118 15.91 9.70 -7.71
C THR A 118 17.25 10.37 -7.44
N VAL A 119 18.21 10.16 -8.33
CA VAL A 119 19.53 10.79 -8.25
C VAL A 119 19.55 12.05 -9.11
N MET A 120 19.95 13.19 -8.52
CA MET A 120 20.11 14.45 -9.24
C MET A 120 21.55 14.65 -9.70
N ASN A 121 21.75 14.89 -11.00
CA ASN A 121 23.02 15.27 -11.62
C ASN A 121 22.97 16.74 -12.08
N GLY A 122 22.90 17.66 -11.13
CA GLY A 122 22.61 19.07 -11.39
C GLY A 122 21.12 19.38 -11.21
N SER A 123 20.65 20.52 -11.73
CA SER A 123 19.30 21.01 -11.44
C SER A 123 18.17 20.35 -12.23
N THR A 124 18.48 19.72 -13.37
CA THR A 124 17.44 19.23 -14.32
C THR A 124 17.75 17.86 -14.94
N ASP A 125 18.85 17.21 -14.56
CA ASP A 125 19.17 15.85 -15.01
C ASP A 125 18.94 14.88 -13.86
N THR A 126 17.84 14.14 -13.91
CA THR A 126 17.46 13.16 -12.89
C THR A 126 17.56 11.75 -13.45
N LYS A 127 18.01 10.82 -12.61
CA LYS A 127 18.07 9.38 -12.92
C LYS A 127 17.29 8.60 -11.89
N GLU A 128 16.64 7.55 -12.34
CA GLU A 128 15.88 6.64 -11.47
C GLU A 128 16.65 5.34 -11.29
N LEU A 129 16.95 5.00 -10.03
CA LEU A 129 17.56 3.73 -9.66
C LEU A 129 16.47 2.84 -9.08
N LEU A 130 16.29 1.65 -9.68
CA LEU A 130 15.21 0.73 -9.35
C LEU A 130 15.76 -0.57 -8.75
N ARG A 131 15.02 -1.11 -7.79
CA ARG A 131 15.23 -2.45 -7.22
C ARG A 131 13.89 -3.09 -6.88
N GLY A 132 13.64 -4.27 -7.44
CA GLY A 132 12.52 -5.12 -7.04
C GLY A 132 12.92 -6.00 -5.86
N VAL A 133 12.02 -6.15 -4.89
CA VAL A 133 12.15 -7.09 -3.77
C VAL A 133 10.95 -8.03 -3.83
N ASN A 134 11.18 -9.33 -4.02
CA ASN A 134 10.14 -10.35 -4.12
C ASN A 134 10.47 -11.51 -3.20
N ILE A 135 9.63 -11.77 -2.21
CA ILE A 135 9.90 -12.71 -1.11
C ILE A 135 8.69 -13.63 -0.93
N ASP A 136 8.94 -14.91 -0.73
CA ASP A 136 7.95 -15.85 -0.24
C ASP A 136 7.72 -15.58 1.25
N SER A 137 6.55 -15.04 1.58
CA SER A 137 6.17 -14.68 2.96
C SER A 137 6.18 -15.88 3.91
N ASN A 138 6.06 -17.10 3.40
CA ASN A 138 6.09 -18.33 4.21
C ASN A 138 7.50 -18.83 4.51
N THR A 139 8.52 -18.39 3.79
CA THR A 139 9.88 -18.91 3.98
C THR A 139 10.91 -17.82 4.23
N GLY A 140 10.59 -16.56 3.94
CA GLY A 140 11.53 -15.43 3.97
C GLY A 140 12.56 -15.47 2.84
N LYS A 141 12.41 -16.40 1.89
CA LYS A 141 13.34 -16.56 0.77
C LYS A 141 12.92 -15.71 -0.42
N GLU A 142 13.91 -15.27 -1.18
CA GLU A 142 13.70 -14.60 -2.46
C GLU A 142 12.91 -15.47 -3.44
N LEU A 143 11.90 -14.88 -4.08
CA LEU A 143 11.20 -15.44 -5.23
C LEU A 143 11.92 -15.02 -6.50
N LYS A 144 12.43 -16.00 -7.25
CA LYS A 144 12.95 -15.77 -8.60
C LYS A 144 11.82 -15.87 -9.63
N VAL A 145 12.07 -15.41 -10.85
CA VAL A 145 11.11 -15.52 -11.96
C VAL A 145 10.70 -16.97 -12.22
N GLU A 146 11.61 -17.93 -12.05
CA GLU A 146 11.33 -19.37 -12.17
C GLU A 146 10.43 -19.94 -11.06
N ASP A 147 10.38 -19.28 -9.89
CA ASP A 147 9.41 -19.63 -8.83
C ASP A 147 8.02 -19.05 -9.13
N VAL A 148 7.94 -18.03 -9.99
CA VAL A 148 6.72 -17.28 -10.33
C VAL A 148 6.06 -17.82 -11.61
N LEU A 149 6.86 -18.11 -12.63
CA LEU A 149 6.43 -18.48 -13.97
C LEU A 149 6.72 -19.96 -14.27
N LYS A 150 5.76 -20.63 -14.90
CA LYS A 150 5.88 -22.00 -15.42
C LYS A 150 6.66 -22.05 -16.74
N ASP A 151 6.52 -21.03 -17.57
CA ASP A 151 7.14 -20.93 -18.90
C ASP A 151 7.50 -19.46 -19.23
N PRO A 152 8.62 -18.95 -18.68
CA PRO A 152 9.04 -17.56 -18.92
C PRO A 152 9.36 -17.27 -20.39
N VAL A 153 9.93 -18.24 -21.12
CA VAL A 153 10.31 -18.08 -22.53
C VAL A 153 9.05 -18.03 -23.41
N GLY A 154 8.10 -18.94 -23.18
CA GLY A 154 6.83 -18.93 -23.89
C GLY A 154 6.01 -17.66 -23.64
N LEU A 155 6.08 -17.10 -22.42
CA LEU A 155 5.47 -15.80 -22.12
C LEU A 155 6.10 -14.67 -22.94
N TYR A 156 7.43 -14.60 -23.01
CA TYR A 156 8.11 -13.61 -23.83
C TYR A 156 7.74 -13.74 -25.32
N ASP A 157 7.78 -14.96 -25.87
CA ASP A 157 7.39 -15.23 -27.26
C ASP A 157 5.93 -14.82 -27.53
N ARG A 158 5.04 -15.03 -26.55
CA ARG A 158 3.64 -14.62 -26.63
C ARG A 158 3.50 -13.09 -26.68
N ILE A 159 4.20 -12.38 -25.81
CA ILE A 159 4.18 -10.92 -25.75
C ILE A 159 4.74 -10.31 -27.04
N GLU A 160 5.88 -10.81 -27.54
CA GLU A 160 6.46 -10.33 -28.79
C GLU A 160 5.54 -10.56 -29.99
N LYS A 161 4.82 -11.68 -30.01
CA LYS A 161 3.86 -11.95 -31.08
C LYS A 161 2.67 -11.01 -31.04
N ASP A 162 2.18 -10.66 -29.86
CA ASP A 162 1.01 -9.79 -29.69
C ASP A 162 1.34 -8.32 -29.97
N ASN A 163 2.62 -7.91 -29.88
CA ASN A 163 3.16 -6.55 -30.05
C ASN A 163 2.55 -5.45 -29.17
N TYR A 164 1.45 -5.73 -28.46
CA TYR A 164 0.69 -4.80 -27.65
C TYR A 164 1.57 -3.99 -26.69
N LEU A 165 2.45 -4.65 -25.91
CA LEU A 165 3.28 -3.92 -24.96
C LEU A 165 4.32 -3.03 -25.63
N ALA A 166 4.84 -3.44 -26.79
CA ALA A 166 5.79 -2.61 -27.55
C ALA A 166 5.09 -1.38 -28.15
N ASP A 167 3.88 -1.56 -28.68
CA ASP A 167 3.06 -0.48 -29.23
C ASP A 167 2.62 0.50 -28.15
N GLU A 168 2.24 0.00 -26.97
CA GLU A 168 1.74 0.85 -25.88
C GLU A 168 2.86 1.53 -25.07
N TYR A 169 3.99 0.85 -24.82
CA TYR A 169 5.01 1.33 -23.88
C TYR A 169 6.39 1.56 -24.53
N GLY A 170 6.65 1.00 -25.71
CA GLY A 170 8.00 0.87 -26.23
C GLY A 170 8.62 2.14 -26.81
N GLU A 171 7.81 3.11 -27.27
CA GLU A 171 8.28 4.30 -28.00
C GLU A 171 9.36 5.10 -27.25
N ASP A 172 9.16 5.32 -25.95
CA ASP A 172 10.04 6.15 -25.12
C ASP A 172 11.13 5.36 -24.36
N ILE A 173 11.16 4.03 -24.51
CA ILE A 173 12.03 3.14 -23.74
C ILE A 173 13.14 2.59 -24.61
N GLU A 174 14.34 3.12 -24.42
CA GLU A 174 15.54 2.59 -25.08
C GLU A 174 15.76 1.11 -24.72
N GLY A 175 15.86 0.27 -25.76
CA GLY A 175 16.10 -1.17 -25.62
C GLY A 175 14.91 -1.94 -25.02
N PHE A 176 13.67 -1.46 -25.20
CA PHE A 176 12.46 -2.06 -24.63
C PHE A 176 12.40 -3.59 -24.72
N SER A 177 12.47 -4.16 -25.94
CA SER A 177 12.34 -5.61 -26.15
C SER A 177 13.45 -6.41 -25.45
N GLU A 178 14.70 -5.94 -25.51
CA GLU A 178 15.84 -6.59 -24.85
C GLU A 178 15.74 -6.52 -23.32
N LYS A 179 15.26 -5.40 -22.78
CA LYS A 179 14.98 -5.25 -21.33
C LYS A 179 13.89 -6.22 -20.89
N LEU A 180 12.77 -6.26 -21.62
CA LEU A 180 11.66 -7.18 -21.33
C LEU A 180 12.11 -8.64 -21.36
N LYS A 181 12.85 -9.02 -22.41
CA LYS A 181 13.46 -10.34 -22.54
C LYS A 181 14.36 -10.66 -21.35
N THR A 182 15.22 -9.71 -20.96
CA THR A 182 16.16 -9.87 -19.84
C THR A 182 15.42 -10.18 -18.55
N VAL A 183 14.33 -9.47 -18.23
CA VAL A 183 13.51 -9.75 -17.04
C VAL A 183 12.98 -11.17 -17.05
N LEU A 184 12.39 -11.61 -18.17
CA LEU A 184 11.67 -12.87 -18.23
C LEU A 184 12.62 -14.08 -18.38
N THR A 185 13.72 -13.94 -19.11
CA THR A 185 14.55 -15.09 -19.51
C THR A 185 15.95 -15.10 -18.91
N ASN A 186 16.35 -14.05 -18.17
CA ASN A 186 17.66 -13.98 -17.52
C ASN A 186 17.56 -13.59 -16.02
N PRO A 187 16.89 -14.43 -15.21
CA PRO A 187 16.48 -14.08 -13.85
C PRO A 187 17.63 -13.86 -12.87
N ASP A 188 18.80 -14.45 -13.09
CA ASP A 188 19.95 -14.27 -12.19
C ASP A 188 20.45 -12.81 -12.16
N THR A 189 20.08 -12.00 -13.17
CA THR A 189 20.33 -10.55 -13.21
C THR A 189 19.60 -9.78 -12.10
N PHE A 190 18.48 -10.32 -11.59
CA PHE A 190 17.57 -9.61 -10.68
C PHE A 190 17.64 -10.09 -9.24
N ASN A 191 18.66 -10.89 -8.89
CA ASN A 191 18.77 -11.39 -7.53
C ASN A 191 19.01 -10.25 -6.50
N LEU A 192 18.57 -10.43 -5.25
CA LEU A 192 18.69 -9.42 -4.17
C LEU A 192 20.14 -8.95 -3.91
N GLY A 193 21.14 -9.73 -4.32
CA GLY A 193 22.57 -9.41 -4.18
C GLY A 193 23.19 -8.64 -5.35
N ALA A 194 22.58 -8.65 -6.54
CA ALA A 194 23.17 -8.14 -7.78
C ALA A 194 22.43 -6.93 -8.38
N ASN A 195 21.14 -6.74 -8.05
CA ASN A 195 20.33 -5.68 -8.63
C ASN A 195 20.46 -4.37 -7.82
N ASP A 196 21.65 -3.74 -7.85
CA ASP A 196 21.97 -2.62 -6.97
C ASP A 196 21.87 -1.21 -7.56
N LYS A 197 21.52 -1.05 -8.84
CA LYS A 197 21.36 0.24 -9.55
C LYS A 197 20.82 0.08 -10.97
N ALA A 198 19.75 -0.67 -11.17
CA ALA A 198 19.21 -0.91 -12.50
C ALA A 198 18.20 0.17 -12.92
N ASN A 199 18.08 0.37 -14.23
CA ASN A 199 16.95 1.05 -14.87
C ASN A 199 15.80 0.08 -15.18
N LEU A 200 15.76 -1.06 -14.46
CA LEU A 200 14.91 -2.20 -14.73
C LEU A 200 14.66 -2.99 -13.43
N ALA A 201 13.39 -3.21 -13.09
CA ALA A 201 12.99 -4.00 -11.93
C ALA A 201 11.68 -4.74 -12.21
N TRP A 202 11.34 -5.68 -11.34
CA TRP A 202 10.03 -6.32 -11.38
C TRP A 202 9.50 -6.57 -9.97
N THR A 203 8.18 -6.55 -9.84
CA THR A 203 7.46 -6.90 -8.61
C THR A 203 6.22 -7.71 -8.91
N LEU A 204 5.55 -8.17 -7.87
CA LEU A 204 4.26 -8.84 -7.96
C LEU A 204 3.20 -7.92 -7.34
N SER A 205 2.08 -7.75 -8.04
CA SER A 205 0.87 -7.14 -7.51
C SER A 205 -0.27 -8.17 -7.48
N SER A 206 -1.42 -7.75 -6.93
CA SER A 206 -2.65 -8.54 -6.99
C SER A 206 -3.24 -8.59 -8.41
N GLY A 207 -2.87 -7.66 -9.30
CA GLY A 207 -3.37 -7.62 -10.68
C GLY A 207 -2.47 -8.32 -11.71
N GLY A 208 -1.18 -8.46 -11.41
CA GLY A 208 -0.19 -8.97 -12.36
C GLY A 208 1.23 -8.93 -11.83
N MET A 209 2.17 -9.39 -12.66
CA MET A 209 3.58 -9.05 -12.48
C MET A 209 3.80 -7.65 -13.05
N MET A 210 4.44 -6.77 -12.28
CA MET A 210 4.77 -5.42 -12.72
C MET A 210 6.23 -5.38 -13.17
N ILE A 211 6.48 -4.93 -14.39
CA ILE A 211 7.83 -4.63 -14.87
C ILE A 211 8.01 -3.12 -14.88
N TYR A 212 9.11 -2.66 -14.27
CA TYR A 212 9.45 -1.24 -14.20
C TYR A 212 10.67 -0.98 -15.06
N MET A 213 10.56 0.00 -15.96
CA MET A 213 11.67 0.46 -16.79
C MET A 213 11.80 1.97 -16.65
N THR A 214 12.99 2.52 -16.88
CA THR A 214 13.12 3.97 -17.05
C THR A 214 12.98 4.38 -18.52
N ALA A 215 12.26 5.47 -18.73
CA ALA A 215 12.11 6.15 -20.02
C ALA A 215 12.65 7.59 -19.91
N LYS A 216 13.01 8.19 -21.04
CA LYS A 216 13.36 9.61 -21.05
C LYS A 216 12.08 10.45 -20.97
N GLY A 217 12.04 11.35 -20.00
CA GLY A 217 11.05 12.41 -19.89
C GLY A 217 11.65 13.78 -20.21
N GLU A 218 10.80 14.81 -20.14
CA GLU A 218 11.18 16.20 -20.41
C GLU A 218 12.24 16.75 -19.45
N TYR A 219 12.19 16.31 -18.17
CA TYR A 219 13.03 16.80 -17.07
C TYR A 219 13.93 15.71 -16.45
N GLY A 220 14.24 14.64 -17.20
CA GLY A 220 15.09 13.53 -16.77
C GLY A 220 14.43 12.17 -16.99
N GLU A 221 14.86 11.13 -16.26
CA GLU A 221 14.27 9.80 -16.36
C GLU A 221 12.95 9.69 -15.58
N ARG A 222 11.96 9.02 -16.17
CA ARG A 222 10.70 8.65 -15.51
C ARG A 222 10.56 7.14 -15.41
N ILE A 223 9.87 6.65 -14.38
CA ILE A 223 9.52 5.23 -14.23
C ILE A 223 8.30 4.92 -15.09
N VAL A 224 8.37 3.87 -15.89
CA VAL A 224 7.23 3.31 -16.63
C VAL A 224 6.87 1.96 -16.01
N SER A 225 5.62 1.84 -15.56
CA SER A 225 5.05 0.63 -14.98
C SER A 225 4.30 -0.15 -16.05
N ILE A 226 4.80 -1.33 -16.39
CA ILE A 226 4.26 -2.21 -17.43
C ILE A 226 3.63 -3.43 -16.76
N PRO A 227 2.30 -3.52 -16.68
CA PRO A 227 1.63 -4.68 -16.11
C PRO A 227 1.69 -5.86 -17.08
N LEU A 228 2.03 -7.03 -16.56
CA LEU A 228 1.72 -8.33 -17.16
C LEU A 228 0.51 -8.88 -16.43
N GLU A 229 -0.69 -8.59 -16.94
CA GLU A 229 -1.94 -8.87 -16.23
C GLU A 229 -2.22 -10.37 -16.13
N TYR A 230 -2.60 -10.83 -14.94
CA TYR A 230 -3.02 -12.22 -14.75
C TYR A 230 -4.27 -12.59 -15.56
N SER A 231 -5.07 -11.59 -15.95
CA SER A 231 -6.25 -11.78 -16.81
C SER A 231 -5.90 -12.14 -18.25
N ILE A 232 -4.69 -11.80 -18.71
CA ILE A 232 -4.22 -12.04 -20.08
C ILE A 232 -3.20 -13.18 -20.10
N TYR A 233 -2.28 -13.21 -19.14
CA TYR A 233 -1.11 -14.11 -19.15
C TYR A 233 -1.12 -15.15 -18.03
N GLY A 234 -2.21 -15.26 -17.26
CA GLY A 234 -2.29 -16.10 -16.07
C GLY A 234 -1.90 -17.57 -16.28
N GLU A 235 -2.07 -18.11 -17.49
CA GLU A 235 -1.66 -19.48 -17.83
C GLU A 235 -0.15 -19.74 -17.68
N PHE A 236 0.67 -18.68 -17.79
CA PHE A 236 2.12 -18.75 -17.64
C PHE A 236 2.59 -18.71 -16.17
N PHE A 237 1.69 -18.41 -15.22
CA PHE A 237 2.04 -18.23 -13.81
C PHE A 237 1.77 -19.50 -12.99
N ASN A 238 2.57 -19.68 -11.93
CA ASN A 238 2.33 -20.69 -10.90
C ASN A 238 1.03 -20.41 -10.15
N GLU A 239 0.24 -21.45 -9.88
CA GLU A 239 -1.09 -21.30 -9.26
C GLU A 239 -1.04 -20.66 -7.87
N ASP A 240 0.02 -20.97 -7.10
CA ASP A 240 0.22 -20.38 -5.77
C ASP A 240 0.41 -18.85 -5.84
N ILE A 241 0.96 -18.31 -6.93
CA ILE A 241 1.09 -16.85 -7.14
C ILE A 241 -0.26 -16.22 -7.47
N LEU A 242 -1.09 -16.92 -8.24
CA LEU A 242 -2.42 -16.43 -8.66
C LEU A 242 -3.45 -16.46 -7.52
N ARG A 243 -3.17 -17.16 -6.41
CA ARG A 243 -4.02 -17.13 -5.22
C ARG A 243 -3.84 -15.78 -4.51
N LEU A 244 -4.93 -15.05 -4.41
CA LEU A 244 -4.99 -13.76 -3.73
C LEU A 244 -5.82 -13.87 -2.45
N PRO A 245 -5.62 -12.96 -1.50
CA PRO A 245 -6.56 -12.75 -0.41
C PRO A 245 -7.97 -12.50 -0.90
N LYS A 246 -8.96 -12.73 -0.02
CA LYS A 246 -10.36 -12.43 -0.33
C LYS A 246 -10.55 -10.96 -0.69
N ASP A 247 -9.95 -10.05 0.06
CA ASP A 247 -10.06 -8.62 -0.14
C ASP A 247 -8.66 -8.07 -0.41
N TYR A 248 -8.50 -7.30 -1.49
CA TYR A 248 -7.20 -6.82 -1.94
C TYR A 248 -7.34 -5.53 -2.74
N ALA A 249 -6.24 -4.80 -2.85
CA ALA A 249 -6.12 -3.65 -3.70
C ALA A 249 -4.76 -3.65 -4.41
N PHE A 250 -4.67 -2.92 -5.52
CA PHE A 250 -3.44 -2.76 -6.29
C PHE A 250 -3.51 -1.53 -7.18
N GLU A 251 -2.34 -0.94 -7.44
CA GLU A 251 -2.19 0.21 -8.33
C GLU A 251 -2.27 -0.22 -9.80
N ILE A 252 -2.82 0.64 -10.65
CA ILE A 252 -2.83 0.47 -12.11
C ILE A 252 -2.27 1.71 -12.80
N PRO A 253 -1.59 1.57 -13.96
CA PRO A 253 -1.14 2.71 -14.75
C PRO A 253 -2.32 3.52 -15.31
N THR A 254 -2.07 4.81 -15.55
CA THR A 254 -2.95 5.71 -16.32
C THR A 254 -2.61 5.66 -17.80
N GLU A 255 -3.46 6.28 -18.63
CA GLU A 255 -3.39 6.41 -20.10
C GLU A 255 -3.53 5.10 -20.90
N LYS A 256 -3.27 3.96 -20.26
CA LYS A 256 -3.29 2.63 -20.86
C LYS A 256 -4.48 1.83 -20.38
N GLU A 257 -5.10 1.08 -21.31
CA GLU A 257 -6.15 0.14 -20.92
C GLU A 257 -5.53 -1.04 -20.17
N VAL A 258 -6.07 -1.37 -19.01
CA VAL A 258 -5.66 -2.55 -18.24
C VAL A 258 -6.82 -3.54 -18.12
N LYS A 259 -6.49 -4.83 -18.12
CA LYS A 259 -7.45 -5.91 -17.90
C LYS A 259 -7.29 -6.48 -16.51
N ILE A 260 -8.31 -6.31 -15.68
CA ILE A 260 -8.28 -6.75 -14.29
C ILE A 260 -9.16 -8.00 -14.09
N ASN A 261 -8.65 -8.98 -13.36
CA ASN A 261 -9.42 -10.15 -12.94
C ASN A 261 -9.94 -9.94 -11.51
N LEU A 262 -11.25 -9.86 -11.35
CA LEU A 262 -11.93 -9.74 -10.06
C LEU A 262 -12.70 -11.05 -9.81
N ASP A 263 -12.01 -12.04 -9.24
CA ASP A 263 -12.55 -13.37 -8.94
C ASP A 263 -13.23 -14.07 -10.14
N GLY A 264 -12.57 -14.04 -11.29
CA GLY A 264 -13.06 -14.64 -12.55
C GLY A 264 -13.91 -13.69 -13.40
N LYS A 265 -14.28 -12.52 -12.88
CA LYS A 265 -14.88 -11.45 -13.67
C LYS A 265 -13.79 -10.54 -14.23
N ILE A 266 -13.50 -10.67 -15.52
CA ILE A 266 -12.58 -9.77 -16.22
C ILE A 266 -13.27 -8.42 -16.45
N ARG A 267 -12.58 -7.32 -16.12
CA ARG A 267 -12.99 -5.95 -16.46
C ARG A 267 -11.90 -5.27 -17.27
N THR A 268 -12.29 -4.35 -18.14
CA THR A 268 -11.33 -3.41 -18.75
C THR A 268 -11.50 -2.04 -18.13
N VAL A 269 -10.37 -1.38 -17.83
CA VAL A 269 -10.33 -0.03 -17.26
C VAL A 269 -9.30 0.77 -18.02
N LYS A 270 -9.69 1.95 -18.50
CA LYS A 270 -8.78 2.95 -19.08
C LYS A 270 -9.10 4.30 -18.48
N ILE A 271 -8.07 5.04 -18.08
CA ILE A 271 -8.19 6.36 -17.47
C ILE A 271 -7.29 7.30 -18.26
N GLU A 272 -7.88 8.33 -18.84
CA GLU A 272 -7.19 9.33 -19.64
C GLU A 272 -7.43 10.70 -19.02
N GLN A 273 -6.44 11.58 -19.12
CA GLN A 273 -6.52 12.93 -18.57
C GLN A 273 -6.28 13.98 -19.66
N ASP A 274 -7.14 14.99 -19.75
CA ASP A 274 -6.95 16.14 -20.64
C ASP A 274 -6.34 17.31 -19.87
N ILE A 275 -5.05 17.54 -20.07
CA ILE A 275 -4.30 18.64 -19.43
C ILE A 275 -4.15 19.78 -20.43
N ASP A 276 -4.43 20.99 -19.98
CA ASP A 276 -4.37 22.18 -20.82
C ASP A 276 -2.98 22.81 -20.95
N GLU A 277 -2.90 23.91 -21.70
CA GLU A 277 -1.65 24.64 -21.95
C GLU A 277 -1.02 25.26 -20.68
N TYR A 278 -1.78 25.36 -19.58
CA TYR A 278 -1.33 25.84 -18.27
C TYR A 278 -1.02 24.70 -17.31
N LEU A 279 -0.97 23.46 -17.79
CA LEU A 279 -0.76 22.24 -17.00
C LEU A 279 -1.90 21.97 -16.00
N MET A 280 -3.11 22.48 -16.29
CA MET A 280 -4.30 22.23 -15.48
C MET A 280 -5.13 21.12 -16.10
N LEU A 281 -5.57 20.17 -15.27
CA LEU A 281 -6.49 19.11 -15.67
C LEU A 281 -7.88 19.69 -15.92
N LYS A 282 -8.43 19.43 -17.11
CA LYS A 282 -9.77 19.83 -17.54
C LYS A 282 -10.80 18.73 -17.41
N GLU A 283 -10.43 17.52 -17.83
CA GLU A 283 -11.34 16.40 -17.89
C GLU A 283 -10.60 15.10 -17.55
N ILE A 284 -11.30 14.22 -16.85
CA ILE A 284 -10.89 12.83 -16.63
C ILE A 284 -11.87 11.94 -17.35
N ASP A 285 -11.35 11.15 -18.27
CA ASP A 285 -12.10 10.16 -19.02
C ASP A 285 -11.87 8.77 -18.43
N VAL A 286 -12.92 8.17 -17.88
CA VAL A 286 -12.88 6.82 -17.31
C VAL A 286 -13.72 5.90 -18.18
N THR A 287 -13.05 4.94 -18.83
CA THR A 287 -13.69 3.91 -19.65
C THR A 287 -13.65 2.57 -18.91
N ILE A 288 -14.84 2.03 -18.59
CA ILE A 288 -14.98 0.75 -17.90
C ILE A 288 -15.81 -0.20 -18.77
N ASP A 289 -15.23 -1.32 -19.19
CA ASP A 289 -15.84 -2.29 -20.12
C ASP A 289 -16.39 -1.64 -21.40
N GLY A 290 -15.66 -0.65 -21.93
CA GLY A 290 -16.03 0.09 -23.13
C GLY A 290 -17.08 1.20 -22.92
N GLU A 291 -17.63 1.35 -21.71
CA GLU A 291 -18.50 2.48 -21.36
C GLU A 291 -17.66 3.64 -20.82
N LYS A 292 -17.67 4.76 -21.54
CA LYS A 292 -16.92 5.97 -21.20
C LYS A 292 -17.76 6.92 -20.35
N SER A 293 -17.17 7.47 -19.30
CA SER A 293 -17.69 8.58 -18.50
C SER A 293 -16.64 9.67 -18.40
N THR A 294 -17.06 10.92 -18.51
CA THR A 294 -16.19 12.10 -18.48
C THR A 294 -16.54 12.93 -17.26
N TYR A 295 -15.51 13.33 -16.51
CA TYR A 295 -15.64 14.15 -15.31
C TYR A 295 -14.86 15.43 -15.50
N GLU A 296 -15.55 16.57 -15.47
CA GLU A 296 -14.90 17.89 -15.47
C GLU A 296 -14.09 18.08 -14.18
N GLU A 297 -12.89 18.64 -14.33
CA GLU A 297 -11.97 19.09 -13.29
C GLU A 297 -11.37 20.42 -13.76
N GLY A 298 -10.97 21.32 -12.87
CA GLY A 298 -10.48 22.63 -13.31
C GLY A 298 -9.50 23.28 -12.35
N ALA A 299 -9.16 22.59 -11.27
CA ALA A 299 -8.25 23.08 -10.24
C ALA A 299 -7.07 22.12 -9.98
N SER A 300 -7.14 20.87 -10.46
CA SER A 300 -6.06 19.90 -10.26
C SER A 300 -4.99 19.97 -11.36
N TYR A 301 -3.77 19.54 -11.04
CA TYR A 301 -2.63 19.41 -11.93
C TYR A 301 -2.56 18.06 -12.65
N GLY A 302 -3.49 17.14 -12.37
CA GLY A 302 -3.50 15.80 -12.95
C GLY A 302 -3.70 14.69 -11.91
N ILE A 303 -3.66 13.47 -12.41
CA ILE A 303 -3.77 12.24 -11.61
C ILE A 303 -2.38 11.84 -11.12
N SER A 304 -2.23 11.70 -9.80
CA SER A 304 -0.98 11.22 -9.19
C SER A 304 -0.95 9.70 -9.04
N LYS A 305 -2.09 9.08 -8.72
CA LYS A 305 -2.18 7.63 -8.50
C LYS A 305 -3.58 7.09 -8.76
N VAL A 306 -3.64 5.84 -9.20
CA VAL A 306 -4.89 5.09 -9.36
C VAL A 306 -4.78 3.71 -8.73
N SER A 307 -5.76 3.33 -7.90
CA SER A 307 -5.85 1.98 -7.33
C SER A 307 -7.21 1.33 -7.59
N VAL A 308 -7.20 0.03 -7.87
CA VAL A 308 -8.37 -0.83 -7.83
C VAL A 308 -8.49 -1.41 -6.42
N VAL A 309 -9.67 -1.29 -5.81
CA VAL A 309 -9.93 -1.72 -4.42
C VAL A 309 -11.09 -2.70 -4.43
N LYS A 310 -10.82 -3.98 -4.13
CA LYS A 310 -11.80 -5.06 -4.16
C LYS A 310 -12.11 -5.56 -2.76
N LYS A 311 -13.40 -5.58 -2.40
CA LYS A 311 -13.90 -6.08 -1.12
C LYS A 311 -15.19 -6.87 -1.29
N GLY A 312 -15.15 -8.16 -0.97
CA GLY A 312 -16.20 -9.12 -1.31
C GLY A 312 -16.50 -9.08 -2.80
N ASP A 313 -17.78 -8.93 -3.15
CA ASP A 313 -18.22 -8.89 -4.56
C ASP A 313 -18.14 -7.49 -5.19
N ASN A 314 -17.69 -6.48 -4.42
CA ASN A 314 -17.61 -5.09 -4.84
C ASN A 314 -16.19 -4.70 -5.19
N ALA A 315 -16.05 -3.81 -6.17
CA ALA A 315 -14.77 -3.22 -6.52
C ALA A 315 -14.93 -1.76 -6.90
N TYR A 316 -13.94 -0.97 -6.54
CA TYR A 316 -13.93 0.48 -6.69
C TYR A 316 -12.63 0.93 -7.34
N LEU A 317 -12.70 2.03 -8.06
CA LEU A 317 -11.55 2.75 -8.58
C LEU A 317 -11.32 3.98 -7.70
N TYR A 318 -10.11 4.11 -7.18
CA TYR A 318 -9.65 5.26 -6.41
C TYR A 318 -8.67 6.03 -7.28
N ILE A 319 -8.97 7.30 -7.56
CA ILE A 319 -8.17 8.19 -8.41
C ILE A 319 -7.76 9.38 -7.56
N GLU A 320 -6.46 9.52 -7.28
CA GLU A 320 -5.94 10.68 -6.56
C GLU A 320 -5.60 11.82 -7.52
N LEU A 321 -6.06 13.01 -7.16
CA LEU A 321 -5.81 14.27 -7.87
C LEU A 321 -4.85 15.12 -7.06
N GLN A 322 -3.99 15.86 -7.75
CA GLN A 322 -3.01 16.77 -7.14
C GLN A 322 -3.39 18.24 -7.39
N TYR A 323 -3.24 19.10 -6.40
CA TYR A 323 -3.61 20.52 -6.44
C TYR A 323 -2.49 21.40 -5.88
N ASP A 324 -2.75 22.70 -5.84
CA ASP A 324 -1.87 23.70 -5.22
C ASP A 324 -1.55 23.38 -3.75
N ASN A 325 -0.37 23.85 -3.34
CA ASN A 325 0.14 23.72 -1.99
C ASN A 325 0.14 22.26 -1.51
N ASP A 326 0.51 21.30 -2.35
CA ASP A 326 0.56 19.87 -2.02
C ASP A 326 -0.77 19.33 -1.45
N TYR A 327 -1.90 19.92 -1.85
CA TYR A 327 -3.22 19.39 -1.54
C TYR A 327 -3.58 18.26 -2.52
N ASN A 328 -4.27 17.24 -2.02
CA ASN A 328 -4.74 16.12 -2.83
C ASN A 328 -6.19 15.81 -2.46
N SER A 329 -6.91 15.18 -3.39
CA SER A 329 -8.22 14.57 -3.13
C SER A 329 -8.30 13.21 -3.80
N ILE A 330 -9.22 12.36 -3.36
CA ILE A 330 -9.48 11.08 -4.02
C ILE A 330 -10.91 11.07 -4.55
N SER A 331 -11.02 10.83 -5.86
CA SER A 331 -12.26 10.45 -6.53
C SER A 331 -12.46 8.93 -6.46
N ILE A 332 -13.67 8.50 -6.11
CA ILE A 332 -14.05 7.09 -5.95
C ILE A 332 -15.18 6.76 -6.93
N ILE A 333 -14.98 5.73 -7.74
CA ILE A 333 -15.96 5.25 -8.73
C ILE A 333 -16.24 3.76 -8.47
N ASP A 334 -17.51 3.39 -8.37
CA ASP A 334 -17.92 2.00 -8.25
C ASP A 334 -17.82 1.29 -9.61
N LEU A 335 -17.01 0.24 -9.68
CA LEU A 335 -16.83 -0.52 -10.92
C LEU A 335 -18.09 -1.30 -11.29
N ASN A 336 -18.93 -1.71 -10.35
CA ASN A 336 -20.20 -2.40 -10.63
C ASN A 336 -21.34 -1.41 -10.93
N ASN A 337 -21.33 -0.21 -10.34
CA ASN A 337 -22.33 0.82 -10.55
C ASN A 337 -21.70 2.17 -10.96
N LYS A 338 -21.50 2.33 -12.26
CA LYS A 338 -20.69 3.40 -12.87
C LYS A 338 -21.35 4.79 -12.86
N SER A 339 -22.53 4.95 -12.24
CA SER A 339 -23.35 6.15 -12.42
C SER A 339 -22.91 7.36 -11.58
N GLU A 340 -22.14 7.16 -10.51
CA GLU A 340 -21.79 8.23 -9.57
C GLU A 340 -20.30 8.20 -9.20
N LYS A 341 -19.70 9.40 -9.16
CA LYS A 341 -18.37 9.66 -8.60
C LYS A 341 -18.55 10.26 -7.21
N MET A 342 -17.85 9.73 -6.22
CA MET A 342 -17.72 10.32 -4.89
C MET A 342 -16.35 10.94 -4.73
N GLU A 343 -16.21 11.91 -3.83
CA GLU A 343 -14.93 12.57 -3.57
C GLU A 343 -14.69 12.68 -2.07
N ILE A 344 -13.43 12.50 -1.68
CA ILE A 344 -12.94 12.67 -0.32
C ILE A 344 -11.72 13.60 -0.32
N GLN A 345 -11.49 14.29 0.80
CA GLN A 345 -10.39 15.25 0.95
C GLN A 345 -9.07 14.58 1.36
N GLU A 346 -9.12 13.30 1.71
CA GLU A 346 -7.93 12.51 1.98
C GLU A 346 -7.13 12.21 0.71
N SER A 347 -5.84 11.96 0.91
CA SER A 347 -4.88 11.52 -0.09
C SER A 347 -4.49 10.06 0.15
N PHE A 348 -3.79 9.45 -0.81
CA PHE A 348 -3.04 8.23 -0.51
C PHE A 348 -1.96 8.55 0.52
N ALA A 349 -1.81 7.64 1.46
CA ALA A 349 -0.71 7.65 2.42
C ALA A 349 0.60 7.23 1.74
N ASP A 350 1.71 7.38 2.45
CA ASP A 350 3.01 6.86 1.99
C ASP A 350 2.99 5.33 1.84
N THR A 351 2.15 4.67 2.63
CA THR A 351 1.84 3.24 2.51
C THR A 351 0.81 2.99 1.42
N ALA A 352 1.15 2.11 0.48
CA ALA A 352 0.24 1.69 -0.58
C ALA A 352 -1.07 1.09 -0.04
N LEU A 353 -2.18 1.42 -0.69
CA LEU A 353 -3.49 0.82 -0.45
C LEU A 353 -3.51 -0.61 -1.01
N LEU A 354 -3.16 -1.60 -0.18
CA LEU A 354 -3.18 -3.01 -0.57
C LEU A 354 -4.25 -3.83 0.16
N ASN A 355 -4.61 -3.44 1.40
CA ASN A 355 -5.55 -4.16 2.25
C ASN A 355 -6.82 -3.33 2.51
N PRO A 356 -7.96 -3.62 1.84
CA PRO A 356 -9.22 -2.89 2.04
C PRO A 356 -9.84 -3.04 3.44
N ASP A 357 -9.38 -3.99 4.26
CA ASP A 357 -9.83 -4.12 5.65
C ASP A 357 -9.11 -3.18 6.61
N GLU A 358 -7.88 -2.80 6.29
CA GLU A 358 -7.08 -1.87 7.09
C GLU A 358 -6.02 -1.20 6.21
N PHE A 359 -6.18 0.09 5.95
CA PHE A 359 -5.27 0.89 5.14
C PHE A 359 -5.09 2.29 5.69
N TYR A 360 -4.13 3.02 5.12
CA TYR A 360 -3.81 4.39 5.52
C TYR A 360 -4.24 5.35 4.43
N LEU A 361 -4.81 6.48 4.83
CA LEU A 361 -4.99 7.64 3.97
C LEU A 361 -4.37 8.86 4.65
N GLY A 362 -3.77 9.71 3.83
CA GLY A 362 -3.17 10.97 4.24
C GLY A 362 -4.19 12.09 4.34
N ASN A 363 -3.89 13.11 5.12
CA ASN A 363 -4.56 14.40 5.09
C ASN A 363 -3.60 15.48 5.60
N ARG A 364 -3.94 16.75 5.38
CA ARG A 364 -3.22 17.89 5.93
C ARG A 364 -4.09 18.66 6.91
N ILE A 365 -3.52 19.00 8.06
CA ILE A 365 -4.18 19.72 9.13
C ILE A 365 -3.42 20.97 9.53
N TYR A 366 -4.13 21.90 10.16
CA TYR A 366 -3.61 23.21 10.59
C TYR A 366 -3.88 23.39 12.09
N THR A 367 -3.17 22.60 12.91
CA THR A 367 -3.36 22.60 14.37
C THR A 367 -2.22 23.34 15.06
N ILE A 368 -1.16 22.63 15.40
CA ILE A 368 0.06 23.13 16.03
C ILE A 368 1.13 23.54 15.01
N SER A 369 0.88 23.25 13.74
CA SER A 369 1.63 23.63 12.54
C SER A 369 0.75 23.26 11.34
N THR A 370 1.18 23.54 10.12
CA THR A 370 0.74 22.75 8.95
C THR A 370 1.40 21.38 9.03
N LEU A 371 0.59 20.32 9.17
CA LEU A 371 1.05 18.95 9.33
C LEU A 371 0.33 18.03 8.36
N GLY A 372 1.08 17.19 7.68
CA GLY A 372 0.63 15.93 7.12
C GLY A 372 0.37 14.92 8.25
N ILE A 373 -0.75 14.22 8.11
CA ILE A 373 -1.20 13.18 9.01
C ILE A 373 -1.66 11.96 8.24
N GLU A 374 -1.60 10.79 8.87
CA GLU A 374 -2.14 9.54 8.35
C GLU A 374 -3.18 8.97 9.31
N GLY A 375 -4.37 8.70 8.77
CA GLY A 375 -5.45 8.01 9.47
C GLY A 375 -5.52 6.55 9.07
N ARG A 376 -6.01 5.69 9.97
CA ARG A 376 -6.29 4.28 9.67
C ARG A 376 -7.74 4.09 9.29
N TYR A 377 -7.98 3.51 8.13
CA TYR A 377 -9.29 3.32 7.53
C TYR A 377 -9.57 1.86 7.22
N THR A 378 -10.84 1.54 7.10
CA THR A 378 -11.34 0.31 6.47
C THR A 378 -12.32 0.71 5.38
N LEU A 379 -12.47 -0.12 4.35
CA LEU A 379 -13.44 0.16 3.31
C LEU A 379 -14.85 -0.03 3.88
N GLY A 380 -15.61 1.06 3.89
CA GLY A 380 -17.00 1.12 4.32
C GLY A 380 -17.97 0.78 3.19
N ASN A 381 -19.22 1.18 3.37
CA ASN A 381 -20.26 0.97 2.37
C ASN A 381 -20.01 1.83 1.13
N ASN A 382 -20.41 1.33 -0.04
CA ASN A 382 -20.32 2.03 -1.32
C ASN A 382 -18.90 2.49 -1.68
N GLY A 383 -17.86 1.85 -1.14
CA GLY A 383 -16.48 2.21 -1.42
C GLY A 383 -15.96 3.42 -0.66
N MET A 384 -16.72 4.03 0.25
CA MET A 384 -16.21 5.15 1.05
C MET A 384 -15.32 4.63 2.19
N PRO A 385 -14.14 5.23 2.43
CA PRO A 385 -13.31 4.87 3.57
C PRO A 385 -14.02 5.23 4.88
N LYS A 386 -13.84 4.37 5.89
CA LYS A 386 -14.34 4.58 7.25
C LYS A 386 -13.17 4.58 8.21
N LEU A 387 -13.00 5.67 8.95
CA LEU A 387 -11.97 5.80 9.96
C LEU A 387 -12.16 4.73 11.06
N LEU A 388 -11.10 3.98 11.35
CA LEU A 388 -11.11 2.91 12.36
C LEU A 388 -11.01 3.47 13.78
N LYS A 389 -10.22 4.53 13.96
CA LYS A 389 -10.02 5.21 15.24
C LYS A 389 -9.84 6.70 14.99
N ASN A 390 -10.41 7.55 15.86
CA ASN A 390 -10.16 8.98 15.85
C ASN A 390 -8.77 9.29 16.42
N TYR A 391 -7.73 8.90 15.68
CA TYR A 391 -6.33 9.13 15.98
C TYR A 391 -5.54 9.05 14.70
N TYR A 392 -4.72 10.06 14.47
CA TYR A 392 -3.89 10.19 13.31
C TYR A 392 -2.43 10.21 13.71
N ASN A 393 -1.59 9.50 12.95
CA ASN A 393 -0.14 9.63 13.08
C ASN A 393 0.29 10.91 12.38
N ILE A 394 1.18 11.69 12.99
CA ILE A 394 1.75 12.85 12.31
C ILE A 394 2.93 12.39 11.47
N THR A 395 2.90 12.67 10.16
CA THR A 395 3.95 12.26 9.23
C THR A 395 4.94 13.39 8.93
N THR A 396 4.56 14.65 9.19
CA THR A 396 5.48 15.76 8.97
C THR A 396 6.64 15.74 9.96
N PRO A 397 7.89 15.74 9.47
CA PRO A 397 9.10 15.63 10.29
C PRO A 397 9.50 16.97 10.92
N ILE A 398 8.71 17.53 11.84
CA ILE A 398 9.08 18.78 12.53
C ILE A 398 9.59 18.54 13.95
N ARG A 399 10.42 19.48 14.42
CA ARG A 399 10.88 19.56 15.81
C ARG A 399 10.50 20.93 16.38
N LEU A 400 9.85 20.92 17.53
CA LEU A 400 9.40 22.13 18.21
C LEU A 400 10.16 22.33 19.51
N THR A 401 10.46 23.59 19.85
CA THR A 401 11.06 23.96 21.14
C THR A 401 10.05 24.74 21.97
N THR A 402 9.77 24.31 23.19
CA THR A 402 8.82 25.03 24.08
C THR A 402 9.39 26.39 24.49
N LYS A 403 8.60 27.46 24.35
CA LYS A 403 8.92 28.83 24.82
C LYS A 403 8.53 29.09 26.28
N ILE A 404 7.67 28.24 26.81
CA ILE A 404 7.11 28.34 28.16
C ILE A 404 7.04 26.95 28.79
N ASP A 405 6.83 26.91 30.10
CA ASP A 405 6.44 25.68 30.78
C ASP A 405 5.01 25.31 30.38
N ILE A 406 4.76 24.04 30.07
CA ILE A 406 3.47 23.51 29.59
C ILE A 406 3.06 22.31 30.44
N LYS A 407 1.78 22.20 30.79
CA LYS A 407 1.23 20.99 31.40
C LYS A 407 0.73 20.03 30.32
N GLY A 408 1.16 18.78 30.44
CA GLY A 408 0.68 17.67 29.64
C GLY A 408 0.35 16.45 30.48
N LYS A 409 0.14 15.34 29.79
CA LYS A 409 -0.06 14.01 30.39
C LYS A 409 0.99 13.06 29.86
N ASN A 410 1.58 12.25 30.72
CA ASN A 410 2.41 11.12 30.28
C ASN A 410 1.50 10.03 29.69
N ILE A 411 1.85 9.47 28.54
CA ILE A 411 1.06 8.48 27.82
C ILE A 411 1.84 7.17 27.67
N ASP A 412 1.14 6.04 27.84
CA ASP A 412 1.67 4.70 27.60
C ASP A 412 1.80 4.38 26.10
N GLY A 413 2.82 4.95 25.46
CA GLY A 413 3.07 4.80 24.02
C GLY A 413 2.15 5.63 23.12
N ILE A 414 2.27 5.46 21.81
CA ILE A 414 1.48 6.18 20.81
C ILE A 414 0.00 5.78 20.91
N ASN A 415 -0.91 6.77 20.97
CA ASN A 415 -2.34 6.55 21.20
C ASN A 415 -2.65 5.72 22.47
N GLY A 416 -1.76 5.81 23.45
CA GLY A 416 -1.87 5.09 24.71
C GLY A 416 -2.86 5.68 25.69
N LYS A 417 -2.89 5.10 26.90
CA LYS A 417 -3.66 5.64 28.03
C LYS A 417 -2.83 6.64 28.81
N GLU A 418 -3.50 7.62 29.42
CA GLU A 418 -2.87 8.56 30.35
C GLU A 418 -2.35 7.82 31.60
N LEU A 419 -1.08 8.08 31.94
CA LEU A 419 -0.39 7.54 33.11
C LEU A 419 -0.34 8.54 34.28
N GLY A 420 -0.44 9.84 33.99
CA GLY A 420 -0.42 10.90 35.01
C GLY A 420 -0.05 12.26 34.45
N ASP A 421 -0.02 13.26 35.32
CA ASP A 421 0.41 14.62 34.97
C ASP A 421 1.89 14.65 34.60
N TYR A 422 2.24 15.49 33.63
CA TYR A 422 3.61 15.71 33.18
C TYR A 422 3.87 17.19 32.97
N ASN A 423 4.96 17.71 33.55
CA ASN A 423 5.37 19.11 33.36
C ASN A 423 6.49 19.16 32.34
N ILE A 424 6.27 19.92 31.27
CA ILE A 424 7.24 20.13 30.20
C ILE A 424 7.88 21.49 30.44
N SER A 425 9.18 21.53 30.70
CA SER A 425 9.91 22.77 30.96
C SER A 425 10.19 23.55 29.69
N THR A 426 10.29 24.86 29.81
CA THR A 426 10.79 25.77 28.78
C THR A 426 12.12 25.28 28.21
N GLY A 427 12.30 25.40 26.89
CA GLY A 427 13.45 24.88 26.16
C GLY A 427 13.43 23.37 25.85
N ALA A 428 12.38 22.63 26.22
CA ALA A 428 12.25 21.23 25.84
C ALA A 428 12.04 21.07 24.33
N LEU A 429 12.70 20.05 23.76
CA LEU A 429 12.54 19.63 22.38
C LEU A 429 11.44 18.56 22.30
N LEU A 430 10.46 18.81 21.44
CA LEU A 430 9.32 17.94 21.22
C LEU A 430 9.18 17.61 19.73
N VAL A 431 8.87 16.35 19.44
CA VAL A 431 8.53 15.88 18.09
C VAL A 431 7.06 15.46 18.10
N PRO A 432 6.16 16.14 17.36
CA PRO A 432 4.78 15.69 17.25
C PRO A 432 4.73 14.29 16.62
N VAL A 433 3.91 13.39 17.17
CA VAL A 433 3.80 11.99 16.68
C VAL A 433 2.37 11.54 16.43
N GLY A 434 1.37 12.17 17.04
CA GLY A 434 -0.02 11.87 16.73
C GLY A 434 -1.01 12.87 17.31
N THR A 435 -2.25 12.82 16.88
CA THR A 435 -3.28 13.80 17.24
C THR A 435 -4.67 13.24 16.95
N ASP A 436 -5.70 13.80 17.57
CA ASP A 436 -7.10 13.65 17.16
C ASP A 436 -7.59 14.80 16.26
N ASN A 437 -6.68 15.69 15.85
CA ASN A 437 -6.92 16.89 15.06
C ASN A 437 -7.81 17.97 15.73
N GLU A 438 -8.25 17.76 16.97
CA GLU A 438 -9.27 18.62 17.59
C GLU A 438 -8.93 19.03 19.01
N THR A 439 -8.43 18.11 19.84
CA THR A 439 -8.35 18.33 21.28
C THR A 439 -6.96 18.09 21.86
N PHE A 440 -6.07 17.37 21.17
CA PHE A 440 -4.70 17.21 21.63
C PHE A 440 -3.70 16.90 20.51
N THR A 441 -2.42 17.09 20.83
CA THR A 441 -1.29 16.50 20.11
C THR A 441 -0.40 15.73 21.08
N ASP A 442 0.00 14.53 20.67
CA ASP A 442 0.99 13.69 21.32
C ASP A 442 2.37 14.02 20.77
N TYR A 443 3.36 14.09 21.65
CA TYR A 443 4.75 14.42 21.33
C TYR A 443 5.69 13.39 21.94
N THR A 444 6.79 13.11 21.25
CA THR A 444 7.94 12.44 21.84
C THR A 444 8.93 13.49 22.35
N THR A 445 9.36 13.36 23.59
CA THR A 445 10.42 14.16 24.21
C THR A 445 11.81 13.61 23.84
N SER A 446 12.88 14.37 24.14
CA SER A 446 14.25 13.92 23.87
C SER A 446 14.69 12.67 24.65
N ASP A 447 14.06 12.37 25.78
CA ASP A 447 14.25 11.15 26.57
C ASP A 447 13.32 10.00 26.15
N GLY A 448 12.54 10.18 25.07
CA GLY A 448 11.70 9.14 24.48
C GLY A 448 10.35 8.93 25.17
N VAL A 449 9.95 9.84 26.08
CA VAL A 449 8.65 9.81 26.73
C VAL A 449 7.59 10.36 25.79
N ILE A 450 6.40 9.75 25.77
CA ILE A 450 5.26 10.28 25.03
C ILE A 450 4.43 11.17 25.96
N VAL A 451 4.19 12.40 25.54
CA VAL A 451 3.40 13.37 26.29
C VAL A 451 2.26 13.90 25.44
N ARG A 452 1.06 13.94 26.01
CA ARG A 452 -0.13 14.57 25.41
C ARG A 452 -0.26 15.99 25.90
N ILE A 453 -0.30 16.94 24.98
CA ILE A 453 -0.58 18.34 25.28
C ILE A 453 -2.00 18.65 24.79
N PRO A 454 -2.94 18.98 25.68
CA PRO A 454 -4.27 19.42 25.29
C PRO A 454 -4.21 20.74 24.52
N MET A 455 -5.05 20.85 23.49
CA MET A 455 -5.26 22.06 22.72
C MET A 455 -6.74 22.40 22.68
N GLN A 456 -7.04 23.65 22.37
CA GLN A 456 -8.41 24.15 22.22
C GLN A 456 -8.51 24.92 20.93
N GLY A 457 -9.62 24.76 20.21
CA GLY A 457 -9.96 25.67 19.10
C GLY A 457 -9.93 27.11 19.61
N GLY A 458 -9.01 27.90 19.07
CA GLY A 458 -8.99 29.34 19.21
C GLY A 458 -10.11 29.97 18.40
N GLY A 459 -10.34 31.27 18.58
CA GLY A 459 -11.37 32.01 17.84
C GLY A 459 -11.04 32.14 16.34
N GLU A 460 -10.73 33.34 15.88
CA GLU A 460 -10.47 33.62 14.46
C GLU A 460 -9.18 32.98 13.91
N TYR A 461 -8.27 32.50 14.77
CA TYR A 461 -6.93 32.04 14.39
C TYR A 461 -6.53 30.73 15.10
N GLY A 462 -6.85 29.59 14.49
CA GLY A 462 -6.22 28.30 14.79
C GLY A 462 -6.49 27.75 16.19
N PHE A 463 -5.47 27.13 16.79
CA PHE A 463 -5.55 26.45 18.09
C PHE A 463 -4.78 27.21 19.18
N THR A 464 -5.09 26.92 20.44
CA THR A 464 -4.39 27.47 21.61
C THR A 464 -3.99 26.36 22.58
N ILE A 465 -2.90 26.58 23.32
CA ILE A 465 -2.43 25.72 24.41
C ILE A 465 -2.33 26.60 25.66
N GLU A 466 -2.99 26.18 26.75
CA GLU A 466 -3.13 26.97 27.98
C GLU A 466 -3.60 28.43 27.73
N GLY A 467 -4.46 28.64 26.73
CA GLY A 467 -5.01 29.95 26.36
C GLY A 467 -4.03 30.87 25.62
N LYS A 468 -2.87 30.36 25.18
CA LYS A 468 -1.90 31.09 24.37
C LYS A 468 -1.89 30.55 22.94
N ASN A 469 -1.58 31.41 21.99
CA ASN A 469 -1.42 31.01 20.59
C ASN A 469 -0.25 30.04 20.43
N ILE A 470 -0.33 29.14 19.46
CA ILE A 470 0.72 28.13 19.23
C ILE A 470 2.11 28.75 19.04
N GLU A 471 2.20 29.87 18.31
CA GLU A 471 3.48 30.56 18.04
C GLU A 471 4.11 31.17 19.30
N ASP A 472 3.32 31.46 20.34
CA ASP A 472 3.80 31.93 21.65
C ASP A 472 4.23 30.76 22.56
N VAL A 473 3.85 29.54 22.20
CA VAL A 473 4.11 28.31 22.95
C VAL A 473 5.33 27.57 22.39
N PHE A 474 5.54 27.62 21.07
CA PHE A 474 6.61 26.90 20.40
C PHE A 474 7.46 27.80 19.48
N ASP A 475 8.75 27.48 19.39
CA ASP A 475 9.61 27.80 18.24
C ASP A 475 9.63 26.61 17.28
N GLY A 476 9.75 26.89 15.98
CA GLY A 476 9.85 25.88 14.91
C GLY A 476 8.53 25.52 14.22
N THR A 477 7.44 26.22 14.54
CA THR A 477 6.15 26.06 13.86
C THR A 477 6.21 26.61 12.44
N ILE A 478 5.58 25.90 11.51
CA ILE A 478 5.51 26.26 10.09
C ILE A 478 4.04 26.19 9.66
N PHE A 479 3.45 27.33 9.29
CA PHE A 479 2.12 27.38 8.70
C PHE A 479 2.26 27.73 7.21
N ALA A 480 1.95 26.78 6.35
CA ALA A 480 1.81 27.01 4.91
C ALA A 480 0.41 27.58 4.63
N GLY A 481 0.33 28.53 3.69
CA GLY A 481 -0.89 29.18 3.25
C GLY A 481 -1.21 28.90 1.80
#